data_AF-A0A1S4BXY2-F1
#
_entry.id   AF-A0A1S4BXY2-F1
#
_cell.length_a   1.000
_cell.length_b   1.000
_cell.length_c   1.000
_cell.angle_alpha   90.00
_cell.angle_beta   90.00
_cell.angle_gamma   90.00
#
_symmetry.space_group_name_H-M   'P 1'
#
loop_
_entity.id
_entity.type
_entity.pdbx_description
1 polymer ?
#
loop_
_entity_poly.entity_id
_entity_poly.type
_entity_poly.pdbx_seq_one_letter_code
_entity_poly.pdbx_strand_id
1 'polypeptide(L)'
;MDRTKEAIEKALDHDRRKYERVFEIIDKRWDDQLHQPLHAAGHILNPELFYTNNENKTLDLDVWKGYHACVAKLVPDEAMQDKIGQELGVYMQADGILGLASAIRGRTKLAPVEWWMQFGYEVPNLQQFVISVQSLTCSSSGCERNWSVYEHVRSYITLLLN
;
A
#
# COMPACT_ATOMS: atom_id res chain seq x y z
N MET A 1 -5.48 -3.57 -8.86
CA MET A 1 -6.47 -4.66 -9.00
C MET A 1 -7.12 -4.67 -10.37
N ASP A 2 -7.47 -3.49 -10.90
CA ASP A 2 -8.20 -3.35 -12.18
C ASP A 2 -7.51 -4.07 -13.35
N ARG A 3 -6.19 -3.91 -13.51
CA ARG A 3 -5.40 -4.63 -14.53
C ARG A 3 -5.52 -6.17 -14.45
N THR A 4 -5.68 -6.73 -13.25
CA THR A 4 -5.84 -8.18 -13.04
C THR A 4 -7.24 -8.63 -13.42
N LYS A 5 -8.28 -7.85 -13.06
CA LYS A 5 -9.67 -8.11 -13.49
C LYS A 5 -9.82 -8.01 -15.01
N GLU A 6 -9.25 -6.98 -15.63
CA GLU A 6 -9.25 -6.79 -17.08
C GLU A 6 -8.61 -7.97 -17.83
N ALA A 7 -7.50 -8.51 -17.32
CA ALA A 7 -6.84 -9.67 -17.91
C ALA A 7 -7.69 -10.95 -17.81
N ILE A 8 -8.41 -11.15 -16.70
CA ILE A 8 -9.30 -12.29 -16.47
C ILE A 8 -10.53 -12.21 -17.38
N GLU A 9 -11.14 -11.03 -17.50
CA GLU A 9 -12.25 -10.79 -18.43
C GLU A 9 -11.86 -11.15 -19.86
N LYS A 10 -10.69 -10.67 -20.30
CA LYS A 10 -10.19 -10.94 -21.65
C LYS A 10 -9.88 -12.43 -21.86
N ALA A 11 -9.35 -13.13 -20.86
CA ALA A 11 -9.03 -14.56 -20.95
C ALA A 11 -10.29 -15.46 -20.95
N LEU A 12 -11.44 -14.93 -20.53
CA LEU A 12 -12.71 -15.66 -20.46
C LEU A 12 -13.73 -15.13 -21.47
N ASP A 13 -13.25 -14.54 -22.57
CA ASP A 13 -14.03 -14.00 -23.70
C ASP A 13 -15.12 -13.00 -23.27
N HIS A 14 -14.88 -12.27 -22.19
CA HIS A 14 -15.86 -11.36 -21.58
C HIS A 14 -17.19 -12.03 -21.17
N ASP A 15 -17.24 -13.36 -21.07
CA ASP A 15 -18.42 -14.08 -20.58
C ASP A 15 -18.51 -13.96 -19.05
N ARG A 16 -19.35 -13.03 -18.60
CA ARG A 16 -19.58 -12.71 -17.18
C ARG A 16 -19.86 -13.93 -16.32
N ARG A 17 -20.57 -14.94 -16.84
CA ARG A 17 -20.91 -16.15 -16.08
C ARG A 17 -19.67 -16.95 -15.66
N LYS A 18 -18.54 -16.77 -16.36
CA LYS A 18 -17.29 -17.50 -16.11
C LYS A 18 -16.39 -16.81 -15.08
N TYR A 19 -16.42 -15.49 -14.97
CA TYR A 19 -15.52 -14.74 -14.07
C TYR A 19 -16.20 -14.06 -12.89
N GLU A 20 -17.53 -13.94 -12.86
CA GLU A 20 -18.24 -13.26 -11.77
C GLU A 20 -17.93 -13.88 -10.41
N ARG A 21 -17.99 -15.21 -10.31
CA ARG A 21 -17.61 -15.90 -9.07
C ARG A 21 -16.13 -15.79 -8.73
N VAL A 22 -15.27 -15.68 -9.75
CA VAL A 22 -13.82 -15.47 -9.56
C VAL A 22 -13.58 -14.06 -9.01
N PHE A 23 -14.29 -13.06 -9.51
CA PHE A 23 -14.23 -11.68 -9.02
C PHE A 23 -14.74 -11.57 -7.60
N GLU A 24 -15.86 -12.22 -7.25
CA GLU A 24 -16.34 -12.27 -5.86
C GLU A 24 -15.29 -12.88 -4.90
N ILE A 25 -14.58 -13.93 -5.32
CA ILE A 25 -13.54 -14.55 -4.50
C ILE A 25 -12.30 -13.64 -4.41
N ILE A 26 -11.93 -13.00 -5.52
CA ILE A 26 -10.83 -12.03 -5.55
C ILE A 26 -11.16 -10.84 -4.68
N ASP A 27 -12.36 -10.28 -4.78
CA ASP A 27 -12.82 -9.12 -4.00
C ASP A 27 -12.93 -9.48 -2.53
N LYS A 28 -13.49 -10.65 -2.20
CA LYS A 28 -13.51 -11.14 -0.83
C LYS A 28 -12.11 -11.36 -0.27
N ARG A 29 -11.18 -11.98 -1.04
CA ARG A 29 -9.78 -12.12 -0.62
C ARG A 29 -9.05 -10.79 -0.59
N TRP A 30 -9.42 -9.84 -1.43
CA TRP A 30 -8.86 -8.49 -1.43
C TRP A 30 -9.28 -7.75 -0.17
N ASP A 31 -10.55 -7.86 0.23
CA ASP A 31 -11.06 -7.30 1.48
C ASP A 31 -10.51 -8.04 2.72
N ASP A 32 -10.34 -9.36 2.64
CA ASP A 32 -9.90 -10.21 3.76
C ASP A 32 -8.37 -10.28 3.93
N GLN A 33 -7.59 -10.27 2.83
CA GLN A 33 -6.15 -10.60 2.82
C GLN A 33 -5.23 -9.46 2.37
N LEU A 34 -5.65 -8.61 1.43
CA LEU A 34 -4.91 -7.39 1.18
C LEU A 34 -5.40 -6.38 2.20
N HIS A 35 -4.60 -6.14 3.24
CA HIS A 35 -4.91 -5.11 4.22
C HIS A 35 -5.05 -3.76 3.50
N GLN A 36 -6.26 -3.41 3.03
CA GLN A 36 -6.57 -2.09 2.47
C GLN A 36 -6.00 -0.99 3.37
N PRO A 37 -6.05 -1.11 4.71
CA PRO A 37 -5.39 -0.17 5.59
C PRO A 37 -3.86 -0.14 5.47
N LEU A 38 -3.19 -1.30 5.40
CA LEU A 38 -1.72 -1.36 5.31
C LEU A 38 -1.21 -0.84 3.97
N HIS A 39 -1.90 -1.15 2.87
CA HIS A 39 -1.56 -0.62 1.55
C HIS A 39 -1.82 0.89 1.46
N ALA A 40 -2.95 1.36 1.99
CA ALA A 40 -3.23 2.78 2.07
C ALA A 40 -2.18 3.52 2.92
N ALA A 41 -1.78 2.93 4.04
CA ALA A 41 -0.70 3.48 4.85
C ALA A 41 0.64 3.47 4.11
N GLY A 42 0.99 2.38 3.43
CA GLY A 42 2.18 2.31 2.58
C GLY A 42 2.17 3.36 1.47
N HIS A 43 1.00 3.68 0.90
CA HIS A 43 0.84 4.74 -0.10
C HIS A 43 1.10 6.13 0.50
N ILE A 44 0.41 6.49 1.58
CA ILE A 44 0.58 7.79 2.27
C ILE A 44 2.01 7.98 2.76
N LEU A 45 2.65 6.91 3.23
CA LEU A 45 4.00 6.95 3.79
C LEU A 45 5.12 6.78 2.74
N ASN A 46 4.78 6.57 1.47
CA ASN A 46 5.76 6.59 0.39
C ASN A 46 5.95 8.03 -0.10
N PRO A 47 7.13 8.65 0.06
CA PRO A 47 7.35 10.05 -0.30
C PRO A 47 7.06 10.34 -1.77
N GLU A 48 7.53 9.52 -2.70
CA GLU A 48 7.26 9.72 -4.13
C GLU A 48 5.76 9.71 -4.42
N LEU A 49 5.04 8.71 -3.93
CA LEU A 49 3.61 8.55 -4.22
C LEU A 49 2.77 9.63 -3.53
N PHE A 50 3.07 9.91 -2.26
CA PHE A 50 2.31 10.89 -1.48
C PHE A 50 2.45 12.29 -2.06
N TYR A 51 3.67 12.80 -2.24
CA TYR A 51 3.85 14.18 -2.70
C TYR A 51 3.35 14.36 -4.14
N THR A 52 3.58 13.38 -5.03
CA THR A 52 3.05 13.42 -6.40
C THR A 52 1.52 13.43 -6.41
N ASN A 53 0.87 12.57 -5.63
CA ASN A 53 -0.59 12.48 -5.63
C ASN A 53 -1.24 13.65 -4.87
N ASN A 54 -0.57 14.19 -3.85
CA ASN A 54 -1.03 15.35 -3.11
C ASN A 54 -0.99 16.61 -3.99
N GLU A 55 0.11 16.82 -4.74
CA GLU A 55 0.23 17.91 -5.73
C GLU A 55 -0.84 17.81 -6.81
N ASN A 56 -1.09 16.60 -7.32
CA ASN A 56 -2.10 16.34 -8.35
C ASN A 56 -3.54 16.26 -7.80
N LYS A 57 -3.74 16.33 -6.47
CA LYS A 57 -5.04 16.17 -5.78
C LYS A 57 -5.76 14.87 -6.15
N THR A 58 -5.00 13.77 -6.26
CA THR A 58 -5.51 12.44 -6.63
C THR A 58 -5.61 11.47 -5.45
N LEU A 59 -5.34 11.92 -4.22
CA LEU A 59 -5.55 11.11 -3.02
C LEU A 59 -7.04 11.08 -2.66
N ASP A 60 -7.66 9.91 -2.83
CA ASP A 60 -9.05 9.66 -2.45
C ASP A 60 -9.21 9.60 -0.91
N LEU A 61 -10.40 9.96 -0.44
CA LEU A 61 -10.84 9.79 0.94
C LEU A 61 -10.65 8.36 1.46
N ASP A 62 -10.85 7.34 0.63
CA ASP A 62 -10.72 5.96 1.06
C ASP A 62 -9.26 5.56 1.37
N VAL A 63 -8.28 6.22 0.73
CA VAL A 63 -6.86 6.07 1.08
C VAL A 63 -6.59 6.65 2.47
N TRP A 64 -7.18 7.81 2.79
CA TRP A 64 -7.04 8.42 4.12
C TRP A 64 -7.71 7.58 5.21
N LYS A 65 -8.93 7.08 4.98
CA LYS A 65 -9.60 6.15 5.90
C LYS A 65 -8.75 4.90 6.14
N GLY A 66 -8.17 4.35 5.07
CA GLY A 66 -7.28 3.20 5.16
C GLY A 66 -6.04 3.49 6.02
N TYR A 67 -5.39 4.65 5.82
CA TYR A 67 -4.26 5.07 6.65
C TYR A 67 -4.64 5.13 8.13
N HIS A 68 -5.73 5.83 8.49
CA HIS A 68 -6.16 5.96 9.88
C HIS A 68 -6.55 4.61 10.50
N ALA A 69 -7.24 3.75 9.74
CA ALA A 69 -7.55 2.40 10.19
C ALA A 69 -6.28 1.56 10.45
N CYS A 70 -5.22 1.78 9.68
CA CYS A 70 -3.93 1.12 9.87
C CYS A 70 -3.25 1.58 11.16
N VAL A 71 -3.19 2.90 11.39
CA VAL A 71 -2.64 3.49 12.62
C VAL A 71 -3.37 2.94 13.84
N ALA A 72 -4.71 3.01 13.86
CA ALA A 72 -5.51 2.53 14.99
C ALA A 72 -5.32 1.02 15.26
N LYS A 73 -5.10 0.23 14.20
CA LYS A 73 -4.89 -1.22 14.31
C LYS A 73 -3.49 -1.59 14.83
N LEU A 74 -2.47 -0.86 14.42
CA LEU A 74 -1.07 -1.17 14.74
C LEU A 74 -0.56 -0.45 15.98
N VAL A 75 -1.22 0.61 16.42
CA VAL A 75 -0.80 1.46 17.55
C VAL A 75 -1.93 1.54 18.57
N PRO A 76 -1.98 0.65 19.59
CA PRO A 76 -3.07 0.63 20.57
C PRO A 76 -3.12 1.85 21.50
N ASP A 77 -2.00 2.56 21.68
CA ASP A 77 -1.90 3.74 22.54
C ASP A 77 -2.39 5.00 21.81
N GLU A 78 -3.53 5.55 22.22
CA GLU A 78 -4.13 6.75 21.62
C GLU A 78 -3.21 7.97 21.70
N ALA A 79 -2.45 8.13 22.79
CA ALA A 79 -1.50 9.25 22.90
C ALA A 79 -0.36 9.14 21.88
N MET A 80 0.03 7.92 21.50
CA MET A 80 0.98 7.69 20.42
C MET A 80 0.35 7.92 19.05
N GLN A 81 -0.92 7.55 18.85
CA GLN A 81 -1.65 7.87 17.61
C GLN A 81 -1.69 9.38 17.36
N ASP A 82 -1.96 10.18 18.40
CA ASP A 82 -1.97 11.64 18.31
C ASP A 82 -0.60 12.21 17.91
N LYS A 83 0.49 11.68 18.48
CA LYS A 83 1.86 12.08 18.11
C LYS A 83 2.18 11.74 16.66
N ILE A 84 1.82 10.53 16.21
CA ILE A 84 1.99 10.12 14.81
C ILE A 84 1.19 11.05 13.89
N GLY A 85 -0.03 11.43 14.28
CA GLY A 85 -0.86 12.39 13.53
C GLY A 85 -0.25 13.78 13.44
N GLN A 86 0.32 14.30 14.52
CA GLN A 86 1.02 15.59 14.52
C GLN A 86 2.25 15.57 13.60
N GLU A 87 3.08 14.53 13.72
CA GLU A 87 4.26 14.35 12.88
C GLU A 87 3.90 14.11 11.40
N LEU A 88 2.77 13.46 11.14
CA LEU A 88 2.25 13.32 9.77
C LEU A 88 1.98 14.71 9.16
N GLY A 89 1.45 15.66 9.93
CA GLY A 89 1.28 17.04 9.48
C GLY A 89 2.60 17.68 9.01
N VAL A 90 3.68 17.50 9.77
CA VAL A 90 5.03 17.99 9.42
C VAL A 90 5.52 17.35 8.10
N TYR A 91 5.33 16.03 7.96
CA TYR A 91 5.63 15.34 6.71
C TYR A 91 4.80 15.86 5.55
N MET A 92 3.49 16.02 5.70
CA MET A 92 2.62 16.48 4.63
C MET A 92 3.01 17.87 4.10
N GLN A 93 3.48 18.76 4.97
CA GLN A 93 3.95 20.11 4.59
C GLN A 93 5.39 20.12 4.08
N ALA A 94 6.11 19.00 4.19
CA ALA A 94 7.55 18.93 3.94
C ALA A 94 8.33 19.95 4.77
N ASP A 95 7.98 20.09 6.05
CA ASP A 95 8.65 21.03 6.94
C ASP A 95 10.02 20.51 7.39
N GLY A 96 10.90 21.43 7.79
CA GLY A 96 12.21 21.13 8.37
C GLY A 96 13.11 20.31 7.44
N ILE A 97 13.71 19.23 7.95
CA ILE A 97 14.63 18.35 7.22
C ILE A 97 13.93 17.73 5.99
N LEU A 98 12.63 17.46 6.08
CA LEU A 98 11.84 16.81 5.02
C LEU A 98 11.66 17.71 3.77
N GLY A 99 11.84 19.03 3.94
CA GLY A 99 11.78 20.05 2.90
C GLY A 99 13.11 20.41 2.27
N LEU A 100 14.22 19.86 2.76
CA LEU A 100 15.54 20.13 2.19
C LEU A 100 15.58 19.70 0.72
N ALA A 101 16.32 20.44 -0.11
CA ALA A 101 16.46 20.12 -1.53
C ALA A 101 17.01 18.70 -1.75
N SER A 102 17.85 18.19 -0.85
CA SER A 102 18.31 16.79 -0.84
C SER A 102 17.18 15.81 -0.55
N ALA A 103 16.35 16.08 0.45
CA ALA A 103 15.20 15.26 0.81
C ALA A 103 14.19 15.21 -0.34
N ILE A 104 13.85 16.36 -0.94
CA ILE A 104 12.94 16.43 -2.10
C ILE A 104 13.46 15.59 -3.27
N ARG A 105 14.73 15.74 -3.66
CA ARG A 105 15.33 14.90 -4.71
C ARG A 105 15.38 13.42 -4.33
N GLY A 106 15.52 13.13 -3.04
CA GLY A 106 15.57 11.77 -2.51
C GLY A 106 14.25 11.02 -2.65
N ARG A 107 13.10 11.71 -2.73
CA ARG A 107 11.76 11.09 -2.75
C ARG A 107 11.62 10.03 -3.84
N THR A 108 12.16 10.30 -5.03
CA THR A 108 12.10 9.43 -6.21
C THR A 108 13.38 8.63 -6.45
N LYS A 109 14.48 8.95 -5.74
CA LYS A 109 15.80 8.35 -5.95
C LYS A 109 16.15 7.27 -4.92
N LEU A 110 15.55 7.35 -3.74
CA LEU A 110 15.79 6.42 -2.64
C LEU A 110 14.60 5.48 -2.49
N ALA A 111 14.85 4.27 -2.00
CA ALA A 111 13.77 3.43 -1.52
C ALA A 111 13.04 4.14 -0.36
N PRO A 112 11.71 3.98 -0.20
CA PRO A 112 10.97 4.66 0.86
C PRO A 112 11.57 4.47 2.26
N VAL A 113 11.94 3.25 2.65
CA VAL A 113 12.59 2.96 3.95
C VAL A 113 13.84 3.80 4.13
N GLU A 114 14.70 3.84 3.09
CA GLU A 114 15.97 4.55 3.12
C GLU A 114 15.77 6.07 3.23
N TRP A 115 14.78 6.61 2.52
CA TRP A 115 14.42 8.02 2.62
C TRP A 115 14.02 8.38 4.05
N TRP A 116 13.16 7.57 4.68
CA TRP A 116 12.75 7.77 6.06
C TRP A 116 13.92 7.66 7.03
N MET A 117 14.84 6.72 6.83
CA MET A 117 16.05 6.60 7.66
C MET A 117 16.96 7.83 7.56
N GLN A 118 17.03 8.48 6.40
CA GLN A 118 17.92 9.63 6.16
C GLN A 118 17.31 10.98 6.53
N PHE A 119 15.99 11.14 6.47
CA PHE A 119 15.35 12.46 6.63
C PHE A 119 14.29 12.50 7.74
N GLY A 120 13.84 11.36 8.26
CA GLY A 120 12.74 11.25 9.23
C GLY A 120 13.08 11.64 10.68
N TYR A 121 14.25 12.21 10.96
CA TYR A 121 14.73 12.42 12.33
C TYR A 121 13.89 13.41 13.16
N GLU A 122 13.23 14.37 12.51
CA GLU A 122 12.35 15.35 13.18
C GLU A 122 10.93 14.81 13.42
N VAL A 123 10.63 13.62 12.91
CA VAL A 123 9.34 12.94 13.02
C VAL A 123 9.56 11.47 13.46
N PRO A 124 10.18 11.25 14.63
CA PRO A 124 10.68 9.93 15.04
C PRO A 124 9.57 8.90 15.28
N ASN A 125 8.39 9.30 15.74
CA ASN A 125 7.28 8.36 15.99
C ASN A 125 6.69 7.88 14.66
N LEU A 126 6.51 8.79 13.70
CA LEU A 126 6.09 8.49 12.34
C LEU A 126 7.15 7.66 11.61
N GLN A 127 8.44 7.99 11.75
CA GLN A 127 9.55 7.23 11.19
C GLN A 127 9.52 5.76 11.66
N GLN A 128 9.33 5.54 12.96
CA GLN A 128 9.23 4.18 13.52
C GLN A 128 7.99 3.43 13.03
N PHE A 129 6.85 4.14 12.93
CA PHE A 129 5.62 3.59 12.38
C PHE A 129 5.80 3.16 10.92
N VAL A 130 6.45 3.99 10.09
CA VAL A 130 6.71 3.68 8.68
C VAL A 130 7.55 2.41 8.53
N ILE A 131 8.62 2.28 9.32
CA ILE A 131 9.50 1.11 9.27
C ILE A 131 8.71 -0.16 9.61
N SER A 132 7.78 -0.07 10.57
CA SER A 132 6.91 -1.19 10.95
C SER A 132 5.92 -1.55 9.85
N VAL A 133 5.24 -0.57 9.25
CA VAL A 133 4.33 -0.77 8.10
C VAL A 133 5.06 -1.41 6.92
N GLN A 134 6.25 -0.89 6.57
CA GLN A 134 7.01 -1.39 5.42
C GLN A 134 7.58 -2.80 5.66
N SER A 135 7.92 -3.14 6.91
CA SER A 135 8.31 -4.51 7.28
C SER A 135 7.14 -5.50 7.09
N LEU A 136 5.91 -5.07 7.38
CA LEU A 136 4.70 -5.88 7.18
C LEU A 136 4.29 -6.01 5.71
N THR A 137 4.51 -5.00 4.87
CA THR A 137 4.28 -5.12 3.42
C THR A 137 5.30 -6.04 2.75
N CYS A 138 6.54 -6.05 3.25
CA CYS A 138 7.55 -6.99 2.75
C CYS A 138 7.21 -8.44 3.12
N SER A 139 6.61 -8.71 4.28
CA SER A 139 6.15 -10.05 4.62
C SER A 139 4.90 -10.49 3.84
N SER A 140 3.99 -9.55 3.52
CA SER A 140 2.85 -9.83 2.64
C SER A 140 3.25 -10.10 1.19
N SER A 141 4.36 -9.54 0.69
CA SER A 141 4.95 -9.93 -0.61
C SER A 141 5.37 -11.41 -0.67
N GLY A 142 5.62 -12.04 0.48
CA GLY A 142 5.78 -13.49 0.58
C GLY A 142 4.50 -14.24 0.17
N CYS A 143 3.32 -13.68 0.43
CA CYS A 143 2.04 -14.21 -0.04
C CYS A 143 1.88 -14.07 -1.57
N GLU A 144 2.49 -13.05 -2.18
CA GLU A 144 2.54 -12.91 -3.64
C GLU A 144 3.44 -13.98 -4.29
N ARG A 145 4.47 -14.48 -3.60
CA ARG A 145 5.24 -15.65 -4.08
C ARG A 145 4.38 -16.93 -4.12
N ASN A 146 3.39 -17.06 -3.24
CA ASN A 146 2.39 -18.14 -3.36
C ASN A 146 1.47 -17.94 -4.58
N TRP A 147 1.38 -16.74 -5.16
CA TRP A 147 0.62 -16.52 -6.40
C TRP A 147 1.20 -17.31 -7.59
N SER A 148 2.52 -17.55 -7.61
CA SER A 148 3.15 -18.45 -8.59
C SER A 148 2.65 -19.91 -8.44
N VAL A 149 2.34 -20.34 -7.21
CA VAL A 149 1.71 -21.65 -6.93
C VAL A 149 0.26 -21.66 -7.43
N TYR A 150 -0.46 -20.55 -7.30
CA TYR A 150 -1.81 -20.40 -7.88
C TYR A 150 -1.81 -20.36 -9.42
N GLU A 151 -0.78 -19.79 -10.07
CA GLU A 151 -0.61 -19.92 -11.52
C GLU A 151 -0.34 -21.37 -11.96
N HIS A 152 0.34 -22.15 -11.13
CA HIS A 152 0.55 -23.58 -11.39
C HIS A 152 -0.79 -24.36 -11.36
N VAL A 153 -1.68 -24.02 -10.43
CA VAL A 153 -3.06 -24.54 -10.39
C VAL A 153 -3.87 -24.07 -11.60
N ARG A 154 -3.66 -22.83 -12.09
CA ARG A 154 -4.27 -22.30 -13.33
C ARG A 154 -3.90 -23.15 -14.54
N SER A 155 -2.62 -23.51 -14.71
CA SER A 155 -2.17 -24.39 -15.80
C SER A 155 -2.80 -25.78 -15.72
N TYR A 156 -3.00 -26.32 -14.51
CA TYR A 156 -3.60 -27.63 -14.29
C TYR A 156 -5.09 -27.67 -14.68
N ILE A 157 -5.84 -26.58 -14.42
CA ILE A 157 -7.25 -26.46 -14.80
C ILE A 157 -7.41 -26.28 -16.32
N THR A 158 -6.52 -25.53 -16.98
CA THR A 158 -6.52 -25.37 -18.44
C THR A 158 -6.22 -26.68 -19.18
N LEU A 159 -5.46 -27.60 -18.58
CA LEU A 159 -5.19 -28.93 -19.14
C LEU A 159 -6.36 -29.91 -18.95
N LEU A 160 -7.24 -29.70 -17.98
CA LEU A 160 -8.42 -30.54 -17.73
C LEU A 160 -9.64 -30.14 -18.56
N LEU A 161 -9.56 -29.04 -19.30
CA LEU A 161 -10.62 -28.51 -20.17
C LEU A 161 -10.27 -28.61 -21.67
N ASN A 162 -9.23 -29.37 -22.03
CA ASN A 162 -8.95 -29.81 -23.41
C ASN A 162 -9.09 -31.33 -23.52
#